data_AF-A0A143XGC2-F1
#
_entry.id   AF-A0A143XGC2-F1
#
_cell.length_a   1.000
_cell.length_b   1.000
_cell.length_c   1.000
_cell.angle_alpha   90.00
_cell.angle_beta   90.00
_cell.angle_gamma   90.00
#
_symmetry.space_group_name_H-M   'P 1'
#
loop_
_entity.id
_entity.type
_entity.pdbx_description
1 polymer ?
#
loop_
_entity_poly.entity_id
_entity_poly.type
_entity_poly.pdbx_seq_one_letter_code
_entity_poly.pdbx_strand_id
1 'polypeptide(L)'
;MANLRDLKKEIDYRLEEVVFDCDMAMCFQPSKEKEIFEVMQEAVAVRNALFAKANNPAEPHNRSLVRKHYAALRCEMAEAYDKLFEKLSGINK
;
A
#
# COMPACT_ATOMS: atom_id res chain seq x y z
N MET A 1 -9.11 18.74 0.47
CA MET A 1 -8.12 19.15 1.48
C MET A 1 -7.51 17.88 2.03
N ALA A 2 -6.20 17.65 1.90
CA ALA A 2 -5.57 16.39 2.34
C ALA A 2 -5.70 16.22 3.86
N ASN A 3 -6.78 15.57 4.31
CA ASN A 3 -7.04 15.22 5.70
C ASN A 3 -6.58 13.78 5.95
N LEU A 4 -6.20 13.46 7.18
CA LEU A 4 -5.79 12.11 7.61
C LEU A 4 -6.82 11.04 7.19
N ARG A 5 -8.11 11.38 7.23
CA ARG A 5 -9.19 10.49 6.81
C ARG A 5 -9.09 10.11 5.34
N ASP A 6 -8.77 11.06 4.47
CA ASP A 6 -8.68 10.82 3.03
C ASP A 6 -7.39 10.04 2.73
N LEU A 7 -6.28 10.36 3.40
CA LEU A 7 -5.03 9.60 3.25
C LEU A 7 -5.20 8.13 3.64
N LYS A 8 -5.92 7.84 4.74
CA LYS A 8 -6.20 6.44 5.14
C LYS A 8 -7.01 5.71 4.09
N LYS A 9 -8.04 6.36 3.53
CA LYS A 9 -8.84 5.79 2.43
C LYS A 9 -8.00 5.53 1.19
N GLU A 10 -7.09 6.44 0.84
CA GLU A 10 -6.16 6.24 -0.28
C GLU A 10 -5.27 5.01 -0.05
N ILE A 11 -4.74 4.84 1.17
CA ILE A 11 -3.91 3.68 1.51
C ILE A 11 -4.73 2.37 1.44
N ASP A 12 -5.95 2.35 1.97
CA ASP A 12 -6.83 1.18 1.90
C ASP A 12 -7.21 0.85 0.45
N TYR A 13 -7.54 1.87 -0.35
CA TYR A 13 -7.87 1.69 -1.77
C TYR A 13 -6.71 1.06 -2.56
N ARG A 14 -5.46 1.48 -2.28
CA ARG A 14 -4.28 0.86 -2.90
C ARG A 14 -4.05 -0.58 -2.45
N LEU A 15 -4.37 -0.92 -1.21
CA LEU A 15 -4.33 -2.30 -0.75
C LEU A 15 -5.39 -3.14 -1.49
N GLU A 16 -6.61 -2.62 -1.62
CA GLU A 16 -7.71 -3.30 -2.33
C GLU A 16 -7.34 -3.60 -3.79
N GLU A 17 -6.68 -2.66 -4.49
CA GLU A 17 -6.18 -2.88 -5.85
C GLU A 17 -5.20 -4.07 -5.93
N VAL A 18 -4.20 -4.12 -5.04
CA VAL A 18 -3.23 -5.24 -5.03
C VAL A 18 -3.89 -6.57 -4.67
N VAL A 19 -4.80 -6.57 -3.69
CA VAL A 19 -5.52 -7.80 -3.28
C VAL A 19 -6.35 -8.33 -4.45
N PHE A 20 -7.05 -7.45 -5.16
CA PHE A 20 -7.85 -7.84 -6.32
C PHE A 20 -7.00 -8.46 -7.44
N ASP A 21 -5.85 -7.85 -7.75
CA ASP A 21 -4.93 -8.40 -8.76
C ASP A 21 -4.30 -9.72 -8.31
N CYS A 22 -4.01 -9.89 -7.01
CA CYS A 22 -3.55 -11.14 -6.44
C CYS A 22 -4.62 -12.24 -6.55
N ASP A 23 -5.88 -11.93 -6.22
CA ASP A 23 -7.00 -12.87 -6.37
C ASP A 23 -7.16 -13.32 -7.82
N MET A 24 -7.05 -12.37 -8.76
CA MET A 24 -7.12 -12.67 -10.19
C MET A 24 -5.95 -13.55 -10.64
N ALA A 25 -4.73 -13.28 -10.17
CA ALA A 25 -3.56 -14.09 -10.46
C ALA A 25 -3.72 -15.53 -9.92
N MET A 26 -4.27 -15.70 -8.71
CA MET A 26 -4.53 -17.03 -8.14
C MET A 26 -5.57 -17.82 -8.96
N CYS A 27 -6.61 -17.15 -9.48
CA CYS A 27 -7.59 -17.80 -10.34
C CYS A 27 -6.98 -18.37 -11.64
N PHE A 28 -5.99 -17.68 -12.22
CA PHE A 28 -5.35 -18.11 -13.47
C PHE A 28 -4.13 -19.03 -13.25
N GLN A 29 -3.51 -18.99 -12.06
CA GLN A 29 -2.28 -19.72 -11.76
C GLN A 29 -2.36 -20.39 -10.37
N PRO A 30 -3.21 -21.43 -10.22
CA PRO A 30 -3.43 -22.08 -8.92
C PRO A 30 -2.17 -22.76 -8.37
N SER A 31 -1.20 -23.12 -9.21
CA SER A 31 0.07 -23.70 -8.76
C SER A 31 0.98 -22.69 -8.05
N LYS A 32 0.77 -21.38 -8.24
CA LYS A 32 1.58 -20.30 -7.65
C LYS A 32 0.85 -19.60 -6.49
N GLU A 33 -0.25 -20.17 -5.99
CA GLU A 33 -1.08 -19.61 -4.91
C GLU A 33 -0.26 -19.15 -3.71
N LYS A 34 0.69 -19.97 -3.25
CA LYS A 34 1.52 -19.65 -2.10
C LYS A 34 2.38 -18.38 -2.31
N GLU A 35 2.99 -18.24 -3.48
CA GLU A 35 3.83 -17.08 -3.81
C GLU A 35 2.98 -15.81 -3.91
N ILE A 36 1.79 -15.92 -4.50
CA ILE A 36 0.84 -14.80 -4.60
C ILE A 36 0.31 -14.40 -3.22
N PHE A 37 0.05 -15.38 -2.35
CA PHE A 37 -0.37 -15.13 -0.98
C PHE A 37 0.71 -14.40 -0.16
N GLU A 38 1.99 -14.72 -0.37
CA GLU A 38 3.11 -13.99 0.25
C GLU A 38 3.13 -12.51 -0.18
N VAL A 39 2.86 -12.21 -1.47
CA VAL A 39 2.72 -10.81 -1.93
C VAL A 39 1.53 -10.10 -1.25
N MET A 40 0.41 -10.79 -1.08
CA MET A 40 -0.75 -10.25 -0.38
C MET A 40 -0.44 -9.93 1.10
N GLN A 41 0.31 -10.80 1.78
CA GLN A 41 0.76 -10.54 3.16
C GLN A 41 1.70 -9.34 3.25
N GLU A 42 2.63 -9.21 2.30
CA GLU A 42 3.50 -8.03 2.22
C GLU A 42 2.68 -6.75 1.99
N ALA A 43 1.66 -6.77 1.13
CA ALA A 43 0.78 -5.64 0.90
C ALA A 43 0.06 -5.18 2.17
N VAL A 44 -0.45 -6.13 2.97
CA VAL A 44 -1.06 -5.83 4.29
C VAL A 44 -0.04 -5.21 5.24
N ALA A 45 1.21 -5.70 5.25
CA ALA A 45 2.27 -5.13 6.06
C ALA A 45 2.60 -3.68 5.65
N VAL A 46 2.67 -3.40 4.34
CA VAL A 46 2.86 -2.04 3.79
C VAL A 46 1.72 -1.13 4.24
N ARG A 47 0.46 -1.56 4.10
CA ARG A 47 -0.70 -0.80 4.57
C ARG A 47 -0.58 -0.45 6.06
N ASN A 48 -0.23 -1.42 6.89
CA ASN A 48 -0.11 -1.21 8.34
C ASN A 48 1.00 -0.22 8.68
N ALA A 49 2.15 -0.29 8.01
CA ALA A 49 3.24 0.65 8.18
C ALA A 49 2.84 2.08 7.77
N LEU A 50 2.17 2.24 6.62
CA LEU A 50 1.67 3.53 6.14
C LEU A 50 0.62 4.11 7.11
N PHE A 51 -0.28 3.28 7.66
CA PHE A 51 -1.23 3.70 8.69
C PHE A 51 -0.53 4.18 9.96
N ALA A 52 0.48 3.46 10.44
CA ALA A 52 1.23 3.86 11.62
C ALA A 52 1.92 5.22 11.41
N LYS A 53 2.55 5.42 10.25
CA LYS A 53 3.19 6.68 9.87
C LYS A 53 2.18 7.82 9.70
N ALA A 54 1.02 7.56 9.11
CA ALA A 54 -0.03 8.56 8.92
C ALA A 54 -0.61 9.05 10.26
N ASN A 55 -0.77 8.15 11.24
CA ASN A 55 -1.28 8.50 12.57
C ASN A 55 -0.26 9.23 13.46
N ASN A 56 1.04 9.12 13.16
CA ASN A 56 2.11 9.64 14.01
C ASN A 56 3.03 10.63 13.25
N PRO A 57 2.53 11.82 12.85
CA PRO A 57 3.39 12.86 12.31
C PRO A 57 4.34 13.42 13.38
N ALA A 58 5.57 13.77 12.98
CA ALA A 58 6.61 14.24 13.91
C ALA A 58 6.24 15.54 14.66
N GLU A 59 5.55 16.47 13.98
CA GLU A 59 5.05 17.70 14.57
C GLU A 59 3.53 17.86 14.33
N PRO A 60 2.68 17.22 15.15
CA PRO A 60 1.23 17.17 14.92
C PRO A 60 0.55 18.54 15.01
N HIS A 61 1.13 19.48 15.76
CA HIS A 61 0.60 20.84 15.91
C HIS A 61 0.99 21.78 14.77
N ASN A 62 1.97 21.40 13.93
CA ASN A 62 2.45 22.20 12.82
C ASN A 62 1.77 21.79 11.50
N ARG A 63 0.69 22.49 11.13
CA ARG A 63 -0.12 22.17 9.93
C ARG A 63 0.69 22.10 8.64
N SER A 64 1.75 22.90 8.49
CA SER A 64 2.59 22.90 7.28
C SER A 64 3.41 21.62 7.18
N LEU A 65 4.03 21.21 8.29
CA LEU A 65 4.82 19.99 8.35
C LEU A 65 3.95 18.73 8.23
N VAL A 66 2.75 18.72 8.83
CA VAL A 66 1.79 17.62 8.65
C VAL A 66 1.40 17.43 7.18
N ARG A 67 1.17 18.53 6.44
CA ARG A 67 0.88 18.44 4.99
C ARG A 67 2.06 17.89 4.20
N LYS A 68 3.29 18.34 4.50
CA LYS A 68 4.51 17.81 3.87
C LYS A 68 4.71 16.32 4.17
N HIS A 69 4.46 15.91 5.41
CA HIS A 69 4.49 14.50 5.82
C HIS A 69 3.51 13.64 5.03
N TYR A 70 2.26 14.09 4.89
CA TYR A 70 1.26 13.38 4.09
C TYR A 70 1.58 13.35 2.58
N ALA A 71 2.24 14.37 2.05
CA ALA A 71 2.71 14.35 0.67
C ALA A 71 3.85 13.33 0.48
N ALA A 72 4.82 13.31 1.38
CA ALA A 72 5.91 12.34 1.36
C ALA A 72 5.38 10.89 1.51
N LEU A 73 4.39 10.68 2.39
CA LEU A 73 3.73 9.38 2.56
C LEU A 73 3.05 8.88 1.28
N ARG A 74 2.48 9.77 0.46
CA ARG A 74 1.90 9.38 -0.84
C ARG A 74 2.96 8.93 -1.84
N CYS A 75 4.11 9.61 -1.86
CA CYS A 75 5.24 9.17 -2.69
C CYS A 75 5.77 7.80 -2.23
N GLU A 76 5.97 7.63 -0.91
CA GLU A 76 6.39 6.35 -0.33
C GLU A 76 5.39 5.23 -0.64
N MET A 77 4.08 5.53 -0.54
CA MET A 77 3.02 4.61 -0.88
C MET A 77 3.09 4.16 -2.34
N ALA A 78 3.24 5.09 -3.29
CA ALA A 78 3.34 4.77 -4.71
C ALA A 78 4.53 3.83 -4.98
N GLU A 79 5.72 4.18 -4.47
CA GLU A 79 6.92 3.36 -4.64
C GLU A 79 6.80 1.96 -4.00
N ALA A 80 6.13 1.86 -2.85
CA ALA A 80 5.94 0.59 -2.15
C ALA A 80 4.99 -0.33 -2.92
N TYR A 81 3.87 0.20 -3.42
CA TYR A 81 2.90 -0.57 -4.19
C TYR A 81 3.40 -0.92 -5.59
N ASP A 82 4.17 -0.05 -6.26
CA ASP A 82 4.80 -0.36 -7.54
C ASP A 82 5.72 -1.60 -7.42
N LYS A 83 6.49 -1.71 -6.34
CA LYS A 83 7.32 -2.89 -6.07
C LYS A 83 6.51 -4.16 -5.83
N LEU A 84 5.32 -4.05 -5.23
CA LEU A 84 4.42 -5.20 -5.05
C LEU A 84 3.86 -5.67 -6.40
N PHE A 85 3.49 -4.74 -7.28
CA PHE A 85 3.05 -5.07 -8.65
C PHE A 85 4.18 -5.67 -9.49
N GLU A 86 5.42 -5.18 -9.36
CA GLU A 86 6.59 -5.79 -10.02
C GLU A 86 6.80 -7.24 -9.56
N LYS A 87 6.69 -7.51 -8.25
CA LYS A 87 6.75 -8.86 -7.70
C LYS A 87 5.64 -9.75 -8.24
N LEU A 88 4.39 -9.28 -8.20
CA LEU A 88 3.24 -10.03 -8.73
C LEU A 88 3.39 -10.32 -10.23
N SER A 89 3.85 -9.34 -11.01
CA SER A 89 4.13 -9.51 -12.44
C SER A 89 5.25 -10.53 -12.67
N GLY A 90 6.28 -10.54 -11.83
CA GLY A 90 7.35 -11.54 -11.86
C GLY A 90 6.87 -12.96 -11.61
N ILE A 91 5.92 -13.13 -10.69
CA ILE A 91 5.27 -14.42 -10.42
C ILE A 91 4.41 -14.83 -11.61
N ASN A 92 3.74 -13.90 -12.29
CA ASN A 92 2.85 -14.20 -13.41
C ASN A 92 3.56 -14.51 -14.74
N LYS A 93 4.87 -14.27 -14.85
CA LYS A 93 5.68 -14.68 -16.01
C LYS A 93 5.89 -16.20 -16.06
#